data_AF-A0A7Y6NQT9-F1
#
_entry.id   AF-A0A7Y6NQT9-F1
#
_cell.length_a   1.000
_cell.length_b   1.000
_cell.length_c   1.000
_cell.angle_alpha   90.00
_cell.angle_beta   90.00
_cell.angle_gamma   90.00
#
_symmetry.space_group_name_H-M   'P 1'
#
loop_
_entity.id
_entity.type
_entity.pdbx_description
1 polymer ?
#
loop_
_entity_poly.entity_id
_entity_poly.type
_entity_poly.pdbx_seq_one_letter_code
_entity_poly.pdbx_strand_id
1 'polypeptide(L)'
;MDEQGNLTVDDYVPGWAERIAEAQTQTHVEIDGKLYPRRRYGSDHPDSVALQPRCGDCGVELGQLRVPTCCVERCPRCDGQAITCRCPEARLVVSQ
;
A
#
# COMPACT_ATOMS: atom_id res chain seq x y z
N MET A 1 2.52 8.78 22.13
CA MET A 1 2.04 7.96 23.26
C MET A 1 0.52 8.06 23.30
N ASP A 2 -0.21 6.94 23.32
CA ASP A 2 -1.68 6.90 23.36
C ASP A 2 -2.24 7.19 24.76
N GLU A 3 -3.57 7.24 24.88
CA GLU A 3 -4.29 7.49 26.14
C GLU A 3 -4.03 6.42 27.22
N GLN A 4 -3.46 5.26 26.84
CA GLN A 4 -3.06 4.18 27.74
C GLN A 4 -1.56 4.20 28.07
N GLY A 5 -0.81 5.20 27.60
CA GLY A 5 0.62 5.34 27.85
C GLY A 5 1.51 4.44 26.98
N ASN A 6 0.97 3.82 25.93
CA ASN A 6 1.76 3.06 24.97
C ASN A 6 2.33 3.96 23.88
N LEU A 7 3.51 3.60 23.37
CA LEU A 7 4.09 4.26 22.20
C LEU A 7 3.24 3.96 20.96
N THR A 8 2.93 4.99 20.18
CA THR A 8 2.20 4.90 18.91
C THR A 8 3.17 4.66 17.75
N VAL A 9 2.65 4.29 16.57
CA VAL A 9 3.49 4.09 15.38
C VAL A 9 4.29 5.36 15.02
N ASP A 10 3.70 6.54 15.23
CA ASP A 10 4.36 7.83 14.98
C ASP A 10 5.48 8.15 15.98
N ASP A 11 5.48 7.54 17.17
CA ASP A 11 6.60 7.67 18.11
C ASP A 11 7.85 6.89 17.60
N TYR A 12 7.65 5.80 16.86
CA TYR A 12 8.74 4.97 16.33
C TYR A 12 9.18 5.38 14.92
N VAL A 13 8.23 5.75 14.07
CA VAL A 13 8.46 6.18 12.69
C VAL A 13 7.65 7.46 12.45
N PRO A 14 8.21 8.63 12.80
CA PRO A 14 7.53 9.90 12.61
C PRO A 14 7.09 10.08 11.15
N GLY A 15 5.85 10.52 10.94
CA GLY A 15 5.31 10.77 9.60
C GLY A 15 4.71 9.54 8.91
N TRP A 16 4.62 8.39 9.59
CA TRP A 16 4.15 7.16 8.96
C TRP A 16 2.65 7.21 8.65
N ALA A 17 1.85 7.80 9.54
CA ALA A 17 0.43 8.02 9.31
C ALA A 17 0.18 8.86 8.04
N GLU A 18 0.98 9.91 7.85
CA GLU A 18 0.93 10.79 6.68
C GLU A 18 1.32 10.05 5.40
N ARG A 19 2.32 9.17 5.45
CA ARG A 19 2.69 8.31 4.30
C ARG A 19 1.58 7.33 3.93
N ILE A 20 0.89 6.76 4.92
CA ILE A 20 -0.30 5.93 4.67
C ILE A 20 -1.40 6.77 4.01
N ALA A 21 -1.65 7.98 4.52
CA ALA A 21 -2.64 8.89 3.96
C ALA A 21 -2.32 9.31 2.53
N GLU A 22 -1.06 9.68 2.25
CA GLU A 22 -0.58 10.01 0.90
C GLU A 22 -0.79 8.84 -0.06
N ALA A 23 -0.46 7.62 0.37
CA ALA A 23 -0.65 6.42 -0.44
C ALA A 23 -2.11 6.18 -0.84
N GLN A 24 -3.08 6.65 -0.04
CA GLN A 24 -4.51 6.55 -0.38
C GLN A 24 -4.90 7.45 -1.55
N THR A 25 -4.14 8.52 -1.80
CA THR A 25 -4.40 9.45 -2.92
C THR A 25 -3.82 8.93 -4.24
N GLN A 26 -2.79 8.09 -4.18
CA GLN A 26 -2.12 7.48 -5.32
C GLN A 26 -2.87 6.22 -5.76
N THR A 27 -4.01 6.38 -6.42
CA THR A 27 -4.94 5.27 -6.71
C THR A 27 -4.55 4.43 -7.92
N HIS A 28 -3.70 4.97 -8.80
CA HIS A 28 -3.29 4.33 -10.04
C HIS A 28 -1.77 4.28 -10.15
N VAL A 29 -1.31 3.34 -10.94
CA VAL A 29 0.05 3.32 -11.48
C VAL A 29 -0.06 3.35 -13.01
N GLU A 30 0.62 4.31 -13.61
CA GLU A 30 0.87 4.33 -15.04
C GLU A 30 2.03 3.37 -15.33
N ILE A 31 1.81 2.44 -16.24
CA ILE A 31 2.82 1.50 -16.71
C ILE A 31 2.73 1.49 -18.23
N ASP A 32 3.81 1.86 -18.91
CA ASP A 32 3.86 1.83 -20.37
C ASP A 32 2.75 2.69 -21.02
N GLY A 33 2.54 3.90 -20.46
CA GLY A 33 1.52 4.85 -20.88
C GLY A 33 0.07 4.45 -20.56
N LYS A 34 -0.15 3.33 -19.86
CA LYS A 34 -1.48 2.85 -19.49
C LYS A 34 -1.70 2.93 -17.98
N LEU A 35 -2.84 3.48 -17.58
CA LEU A 35 -3.25 3.53 -16.18
C LEU A 35 -3.82 2.20 -15.72
N TYR A 36 -3.30 1.71 -14.58
CA TYR A 36 -3.79 0.53 -13.89
C TYR A 36 -4.20 0.91 -12.46
N PRO A 37 -5.40 0.53 -12.00
CA PRO A 37 -5.80 0.75 -10.61
C PRO A 37 -4.90 -0.08 -9.69
N ARG A 38 -4.39 0.53 -8.62
CA ARG A 38 -3.61 -0.19 -7.61
C ARG A 38 -4.50 -1.13 -6.81
N ARG A 39 -3.92 -2.25 -6.38
CA ARG A 39 -4.63 -3.30 -5.63
C ARG A 39 -4.73 -2.92 -4.15
N ARG A 40 -5.96 -2.80 -3.67
CA ARG A 40 -6.26 -2.57 -2.25
C ARG A 40 -5.87 -3.80 -1.43
N TYR A 41 -5.41 -3.60 -0.19
CA TYR A 41 -5.11 -4.70 0.72
C TYR A 41 -6.32 -5.62 0.86
N GLY A 42 -6.08 -6.94 0.75
CA GLY A 42 -7.09 -7.99 0.84
C GLY A 42 -7.79 -8.34 -0.47
N SER A 43 -7.63 -7.56 -1.54
CA SER A 43 -8.18 -7.89 -2.88
C SER A 43 -7.36 -8.95 -3.62
N ASP A 44 -6.08 -9.09 -3.27
CA ASP A 44 -5.11 -10.00 -3.89
C ASP A 44 -5.07 -11.38 -3.21
N HIS A 45 -5.49 -11.48 -1.94
CA HIS A 45 -5.48 -12.72 -1.16
C HIS A 45 -6.73 -12.83 -0.27
N PRO A 46 -7.94 -12.93 -0.85
CA PRO A 46 -9.21 -12.85 -0.11
C PRO A 46 -9.34 -13.92 1.00
N ASP A 47 -8.78 -15.11 0.80
CA ASP A 47 -8.84 -16.20 1.78
C ASP A 47 -7.97 -15.96 3.02
N SER A 48 -6.98 -15.06 2.93
CA SER A 48 -6.02 -14.79 4.01
C SER A 48 -6.43 -13.61 4.91
N VAL A 49 -7.46 -12.85 4.51
CA VAL A 49 -7.82 -11.58 5.14
C VAL A 49 -8.44 -11.75 6.54
N ALA A 50 -9.17 -12.85 6.76
CA ALA A 50 -9.81 -13.11 8.05
C ALA A 50 -8.80 -13.26 9.21
N LEU A 51 -7.54 -13.56 8.89
CA LEU A 51 -6.48 -13.79 9.87
C LEU A 51 -5.54 -12.59 10.04
N GLN A 52 -5.56 -11.60 9.12
CA GLN A 52 -4.69 -10.44 9.15
C GLN A 52 -5.48 -9.15 8.86
N PRO A 53 -5.95 -8.42 9.89
CA PRO A 53 -6.72 -7.20 9.71
C PRO A 53 -5.88 -6.02 9.19
N ARG A 54 -4.55 -6.12 9.33
CA ARG A 54 -3.57 -5.11 8.88
C ARG A 54 -2.46 -5.78 8.09
N CYS A 55 -1.97 -5.08 7.07
CA CYS A 55 -0.81 -5.51 6.32
C CYS A 55 0.41 -5.60 7.26
N GLY A 56 1.05 -6.77 7.33
CA GLY A 56 2.20 -6.99 8.21
C GLY A 56 3.45 -6.18 7.86
N ASP A 57 3.52 -5.62 6.65
CA ASP A 57 4.66 -4.82 6.20
C ASP A 57 4.44 -3.31 6.40
N CYS A 58 3.31 -2.77 5.93
CA CYS A 58 3.06 -1.32 6.00
C CYS A 58 1.94 -0.89 6.96
N GLY A 59 1.23 -1.81 7.59
CA GLY A 59 0.24 -1.53 8.63
C GLY A 59 -1.14 -1.05 8.14
N VAL A 60 -1.35 -0.90 6.82
CA VAL A 60 -2.63 -0.47 6.25
C VAL A 60 -3.74 -1.49 6.51
N GLU A 61 -4.95 -1.00 6.63
CA GLU A 61 -6.15 -1.79 6.91
C GLU A 61 -6.74 -2.42 5.65
N LEU A 62 -7.61 -3.41 5.83
CA LEU A 62 -8.35 -4.04 4.74
C LEU A 62 -9.04 -2.98 3.86
N GLY A 63 -8.83 -3.06 2.54
CA GLY A 63 -9.40 -2.12 1.57
C GLY A 63 -8.59 -0.83 1.36
N GLN A 64 -7.57 -0.56 2.18
CA GLN A 64 -6.66 0.57 1.94
C GLN A 64 -5.59 0.23 0.89
N LEU A 65 -5.07 1.25 0.23
CA LEU A 65 -3.89 1.12 -0.62
C LEU A 65 -2.64 1.03 0.25
N ARG A 66 -1.73 0.12 -0.10
CA ARG A 66 -0.45 -0.02 0.60
C ARG A 66 0.43 1.20 0.31
N VAL A 67 1.41 1.47 1.16
CA VAL A 67 2.45 2.45 0.81
C VAL A 67 3.28 1.92 -0.36
N PRO A 68 3.75 2.74 -1.32
CA PRO A 68 4.45 2.23 -2.52
C PRO A 68 5.71 1.42 -2.26
N THR A 69 6.33 1.58 -1.10
CA THR A 69 7.51 0.80 -0.68
C THR A 69 7.13 -0.54 -0.03
N CYS A 70 5.86 -0.91 -0.03
CA CYS A 70 5.39 -2.12 0.62
C CYS A 70 5.86 -3.38 -0.13
N CYS A 71 6.57 -4.27 0.57
CA CYS A 71 7.13 -5.48 -0.04
C CYS A 71 6.07 -6.53 -0.38
N VAL A 72 4.84 -6.40 0.10
CA VAL A 72 3.74 -7.30 -0.28
C VAL A 72 2.77 -6.68 -1.28
N GLU A 73 3.01 -5.45 -1.74
CA GLU A 73 2.20 -4.87 -2.80
C GLU A 73 2.46 -5.59 -4.14
N ARG A 74 1.39 -5.85 -4.88
CA ARG A 74 1.41 -6.57 -6.16
C ARG A 74 1.18 -5.61 -7.32
N CYS A 75 2.01 -5.72 -8.35
CA CYS A 75 1.86 -4.97 -9.58
C CYS A 75 0.51 -5.30 -10.24
N PRO A 76 -0.34 -4.30 -10.56
CA PRO A 76 -1.64 -4.56 -11.17
C PRO A 76 -1.56 -5.06 -12.62
N ARG A 77 -0.41 -4.95 -13.29
CA ARG A 77 -0.20 -5.46 -14.66
C ARG A 77 0.26 -6.92 -14.69
N CYS A 78 1.24 -7.31 -13.88
CA CYS A 78 1.90 -8.62 -13.98
C CYS A 78 1.83 -9.49 -12.71
N ASP A 79 1.23 -8.98 -11.64
CA ASP A 79 1.09 -9.67 -10.34
C ASP A 79 2.41 -10.02 -9.62
N GLY A 80 3.55 -9.58 -10.15
CA GLY A 80 4.82 -9.58 -9.44
C GLY A 80 4.83 -8.59 -8.27
N GLN A 81 5.84 -8.67 -7.40
CA GLN A 81 6.06 -7.69 -6.33
C GLN A 81 6.29 -6.30 -6.93
N ALA A 82 5.54 -5.30 -6.48
CA ALA A 82 5.52 -3.95 -7.06
C ALA A 82 6.89 -3.26 -6.96
N ILE A 83 7.53 -3.32 -5.78
CA ILE A 83 8.83 -2.68 -5.52
C ILE A 83 9.99 -3.24 -6.37
N THR A 84 9.85 -4.44 -6.91
CA THR A 84 10.85 -5.08 -7.79
C THR A 84 10.25 -5.43 -9.15
N CYS A 85 9.17 -4.75 -9.54
CA CYS A 85 8.47 -5.06 -10.78
C CYS A 85 9.38 -4.78 -11.99
N ARG A 86 9.33 -5.65 -12.99
CA ARG A 86 10.07 -5.51 -14.26
C ARG A 86 9.21 -5.04 -15.42
N CYS A 87 8.00 -4.54 -15.15
CA CYS A 87 7.24 -3.87 -16.19
C CYS A 87 7.99 -2.60 -16.63
N PRO A 88 7.84 -2.17 -17.91
CA PRO A 88 8.34 -0.89 -18.39
C PRO A 88 7.88 0.26 -17.49
N GLU A 89 8.67 1.34 -17.46
CA GLU A 89 8.54 2.56 -16.64
C GLU A 89 7.19 2.69 -15.89
N ALA A 90 7.23 2.48 -14.57
CA ALA A 90 6.08 2.57 -13.69
C ALA A 90 6.09 3.90 -12.91
N ARG A 91 4.95 4.62 -12.91
CA ARG A 91 4.78 5.89 -12.19
C ARG A 91 3.46 5.92 -11.42
N LEU A 92 3.49 6.35 -10.18
CA LEU A 92 2.28 6.52 -9.37
C LEU A 92 1.52 7.77 -9.79
N VAL A 93 0.19 7.66 -9.84
CA VAL A 93 -0.71 8.74 -10.27
C VAL A 93 -1.75 8.98 -9.18
N VAL A 94 -1.91 10.26 -8.83
CA VAL A 94 -2.93 10.71 -7.88
C VAL A 94 -4.28 10.85 -8.57
N SER A 95 -5.35 10.43 -7.90
CA SER A 95 -6.71 10.79 -8.32
C SER A 95 -6.92 12.28 -8.03
N GLN A 96 -7.23 13.06 -9.06
CA GLN A 96 -7.75 14.43 -8.91
C GLN A 96 -9.17 14.41 -8.36
#